data_AF-A0AAD6TX81-F1
#
_entry.id   AF-A0AAD6TX81-F1
#
_cell.length_a   1.000
_cell.length_b   1.000
_cell.length_c   1.000
_cell.angle_alpha   90.00
_cell.angle_beta   90.00
_cell.angle_gamma   90.00
#
_symmetry.space_group_name_H-M   'P 1'
#
loop_
_entity.id
_entity.type
_entity.pdbx_description
1 polymer ?
#
loop_
_entity_poly.entity_id
_entity_poly.type
_entity_poly.pdbx_seq_one_letter_code
_entity_poly.pdbx_strand_id
1 'polypeptide(L)'
;MSQDPKGPFRKVYLPLEKLERCHACSKTPKSPTLKLCAACGERSYCSATCQKKDWPSHKVICGKTDRIDLERYYPFLACMADAFHFNMNKPLHPAMTHAIVNSPNPGSHPTGLPDGSAANLLLLGDPILPTETGTEKWWPSAMTPNVRGKLLRRIVREGYTLAVATSICLALLAEMYTTTFVSAADSPHGEIERRSRLTYKSSPIADFGVVAGSADVKNQDKLAYFSLSDMSFFRGQDPDDHYWIYFTTIRGEEILLDCAMFTFNMCIMVNAGPYLCNDLPYIDAAPAFFRERVIGRHAPDLYTERRRMSVLRNDDLNRAVAYPLDGLDMALVGFFMKTLAGRTMSRTELDLVRKCNNVNCAALAINLERRAWANWPEPPLGIEGDPEERVCDPEASDAWFEYTTKWRSKNKKGTADKDSLVVAFREFEAQRAQRND
;
A
#
# COMPACT_ATOMS: atom_id res chain seq x y z
N MET A 1 11.23 28.34 -33.83
CA MET A 1 9.81 28.28 -33.46
C MET A 1 9.68 27.19 -32.41
N SER A 2 9.56 27.59 -31.14
CA SER A 2 9.42 26.66 -30.01
C SER A 2 8.03 26.05 -30.06
N GLN A 3 7.91 24.78 -30.47
CA GLN A 3 6.67 24.04 -30.25
C GLN A 3 6.46 23.97 -28.75
N ASP A 4 5.32 24.45 -28.27
CA ASP A 4 4.97 24.44 -26.85
C ASP A 4 4.95 22.96 -26.39
N PRO A 5 5.90 22.51 -25.55
CA PRO A 5 6.13 21.08 -25.28
C PRO A 5 5.04 20.45 -24.41
N LYS A 6 3.91 21.12 -24.23
CA LYS A 6 2.81 20.70 -23.35
C LYS A 6 1.77 19.99 -24.20
N GLY A 7 1.72 18.66 -24.08
CA GLY A 7 0.62 17.86 -24.65
C GLY A 7 -0.76 18.29 -24.11
N PRO A 8 -1.85 17.67 -24.58
CA PRO A 8 -3.20 18.12 -24.27
C PRO A 8 -3.47 18.10 -22.76
N PHE A 9 -4.18 19.13 -22.30
CA PHE A 9 -4.60 19.26 -20.90
C PHE A 9 -5.53 18.09 -20.50
N ARG A 10 -5.16 17.36 -19.45
CA ARG A 10 -5.92 16.25 -18.88
C ARG A 10 -6.78 16.74 -17.72
N LYS A 11 -8.10 16.56 -17.82
CA LYS A 11 -9.04 16.89 -16.74
C LYS A 11 -9.22 15.68 -15.82
N VAL A 12 -9.12 15.89 -14.51
CA VAL A 12 -9.48 14.87 -13.51
C VAL A 12 -11.02 14.76 -13.38
N TYR A 13 -11.53 13.53 -13.43
CA TYR A 13 -12.95 13.19 -13.35
C TYR A 13 -13.25 12.47 -12.03
N LEU A 14 -13.67 13.24 -11.02
CA LEU A 14 -13.93 12.75 -9.68
C LEU A 14 -15.17 11.83 -9.61
N PRO A 15 -15.10 10.70 -8.89
CA PRO A 15 -16.27 9.90 -8.57
C PRO A 15 -17.14 10.61 -7.53
N LEU A 16 -18.38 10.13 -7.40
CA LEU A 16 -19.28 10.56 -6.33
C LEU A 16 -18.63 10.32 -4.96
N GLU A 17 -18.61 11.36 -4.12
CA GLU A 17 -18.05 11.27 -2.76
C GLU A 17 -19.01 10.54 -1.82
N LYS A 18 -20.29 10.90 -1.91
CA LYS A 18 -21.35 10.46 -1.01
C LYS A 18 -22.64 10.23 -1.79
N LEU A 19 -23.49 9.37 -1.24
CA LEU A 19 -24.82 9.08 -1.76
C LEU A 19 -25.86 10.06 -1.20
N GLU A 20 -25.83 11.31 -1.66
CA GLU A 20 -26.71 12.36 -1.12
C GLU A 20 -27.96 12.64 -1.96
N ARG A 21 -27.85 12.67 -3.30
CA ARG A 21 -28.95 13.11 -4.16
C ARG A 21 -29.23 12.13 -5.28
N CYS A 22 -30.52 11.88 -5.53
CA CYS A 22 -30.95 11.09 -6.68
C CYS A 22 -30.66 11.84 -7.99
N HIS A 23 -30.03 11.19 -8.95
CA HIS A 23 -29.68 11.79 -10.24
C HIS A 23 -30.89 12.18 -11.10
N ALA A 24 -32.03 11.52 -10.92
CA ALA A 24 -33.22 11.73 -11.75
C ALA A 24 -34.21 12.77 -11.20
N CYS A 25 -34.26 12.95 -9.88
CA CYS A 25 -35.21 13.88 -9.24
C CYS A 25 -34.55 14.92 -8.33
N SER A 26 -33.23 14.86 -8.17
CA SER A 26 -32.42 15.76 -7.32
C SER A 26 -32.79 15.77 -5.83
N LYS A 27 -33.74 14.94 -5.40
CA LYS A 27 -34.16 14.84 -4.00
C LYS A 27 -33.11 14.08 -3.18
N THR A 28 -32.88 14.58 -1.97
CA THR A 28 -32.17 13.85 -0.91
C THR A 28 -33.19 12.99 -0.19
N PRO A 29 -33.13 11.65 -0.29
CA PRO A 29 -34.13 10.80 0.35
C PRO A 29 -34.00 10.89 1.87
N LYS A 30 -35.13 11.02 2.57
CA LYS A 30 -35.18 10.91 4.04
C LYS A 30 -34.96 9.46 4.51
N SER A 31 -35.33 8.50 3.67
CA SER A 31 -35.15 7.03 3.72
C SER A 31 -35.92 6.45 2.52
N PRO A 32 -35.49 5.41 1.75
CA PRO A 32 -34.34 4.52 1.90
C PRO A 32 -33.03 5.08 1.32
N THR A 33 -31.92 4.38 1.56
CA THR A 33 -30.60 4.66 0.98
C THR A 33 -30.65 4.63 -0.55
N LEU A 34 -29.99 5.61 -1.18
CA LEU A 34 -29.86 5.66 -2.64
C LEU A 34 -29.19 4.39 -3.17
N LYS A 35 -29.71 3.88 -4.27
CA LYS A 35 -29.16 2.73 -4.99
C LYS A 35 -28.26 3.23 -6.12
N LEU A 36 -27.08 2.65 -6.23
CA LEU A 36 -26.19 2.89 -7.35
C LEU A 36 -26.68 2.14 -8.60
N CYS A 37 -26.41 2.70 -9.78
CA CYS A 37 -26.53 1.97 -11.03
C CYS A 37 -25.65 0.72 -10.96
N ALA A 38 -26.25 -0.48 -11.08
CA ALA A 38 -25.51 -1.74 -10.97
C ALA A 38 -24.44 -1.91 -12.06
N ALA A 39 -24.65 -1.31 -13.24
CA ALA A 39 -23.72 -1.43 -14.35
C ALA A 39 -22.49 -0.52 -14.20
N CYS A 40 -22.67 0.80 -14.01
CA CYS A 40 -21.53 1.73 -13.94
C CYS A 40 -21.10 2.12 -12.51
N GLY A 41 -22.00 2.07 -11.52
CA GLY A 41 -21.72 2.56 -10.16
C GLY A 41 -21.61 4.08 -10.02
N GLU A 42 -21.85 4.87 -11.07
CA GLU A 42 -21.59 6.33 -11.09
C GLU A 42 -22.84 7.21 -10.90
N ARG A 43 -24.02 6.61 -10.98
CA ARG A 43 -25.31 7.29 -10.83
C ARG A 43 -26.03 6.70 -9.63
N SER A 44 -26.74 7.53 -8.88
CA SER A 44 -27.50 7.09 -7.71
C SER A 44 -28.99 7.46 -7.83
N TYR A 45 -29.87 6.56 -7.38
CA TYR A 45 -31.31 6.68 -7.55
C TYR A 45 -32.05 6.31 -6.28
N CYS A 46 -33.12 7.04 -5.96
CA CYS A 46 -33.99 6.69 -4.83
C CYS A 46 -34.93 5.51 -5.15
N SER A 47 -35.17 5.21 -6.42
CA SER A 47 -36.03 4.11 -6.87
C SER A 47 -35.69 3.64 -8.28
N ALA A 48 -36.16 2.44 -8.63
CA ALA A 48 -36.09 1.92 -10.00
C ALA A 48 -36.86 2.82 -10.99
N THR A 49 -37.92 3.49 -10.55
CA THR A 49 -38.66 4.47 -11.37
C THR A 49 -37.79 5.65 -11.74
N CYS A 50 -37.02 6.19 -10.78
CA CYS A 50 -36.06 7.26 -11.06
C CYS A 50 -34.94 6.79 -12.01
N GLN A 51 -34.44 5.57 -11.84
CA GLN A 51 -33.45 5.00 -12.76
C GLN A 51 -34.01 4.86 -14.18
N LYS A 52 -35.23 4.33 -14.34
CA LYS A 52 -35.91 4.22 -15.65
C LYS A 52 -36.14 5.58 -16.30
N LYS A 53 -36.46 6.61 -15.50
CA LYS A 53 -36.64 7.99 -15.98
C LYS A 53 -35.33 8.59 -16.53
N ASP A 54 -34.20 8.34 -15.86
CA ASP A 54 -32.88 8.80 -16.31
C ASP A 54 -32.26 7.89 -17.39
N TRP A 55 -32.82 6.70 -17.64
CA TRP A 55 -32.24 5.72 -18.55
C TRP A 55 -32.03 6.22 -19.99
N PRO A 56 -32.93 6.99 -20.63
CA PRO A 56 -32.73 7.47 -21.99
C PRO A 56 -31.44 8.29 -22.17
N SER A 57 -31.11 9.15 -21.20
CA SER A 57 -29.86 9.93 -21.16
C SER A 57 -28.69 9.10 -20.65
N HIS A 58 -28.90 8.30 -19.61
CA HIS A 58 -27.84 7.56 -18.94
C HIS A 58 -27.26 6.42 -19.79
N LYS A 59 -28.08 5.71 -20.58
CA LYS A 59 -27.67 4.51 -21.34
C LYS A 59 -26.53 4.76 -22.32
N VAL A 60 -26.36 6.00 -22.78
CA VAL A 60 -25.31 6.41 -23.73
C VAL A 60 -23.92 6.24 -23.12
N ILE A 61 -23.81 6.48 -21.81
CA ILE A 61 -22.54 6.42 -21.06
C ILE A 61 -22.48 5.24 -20.08
N CYS A 62 -23.60 4.57 -19.82
CA CYS A 62 -23.68 3.45 -18.88
C CYS A 62 -22.90 2.23 -19.41
N GLY A 63 -22.18 1.54 -18.52
CA GLY A 63 -21.39 0.34 -18.88
C GLY A 63 -20.11 0.63 -19.66
N LYS A 64 -19.74 1.89 -19.81
CA LYS A 64 -18.48 2.36 -20.43
C LYS A 64 -17.38 2.65 -19.42
N THR A 65 -17.59 2.21 -18.18
CA THR A 65 -16.61 2.28 -17.09
C THR A 65 -16.15 0.86 -16.76
N ASP A 66 -14.85 0.63 -16.83
CA ASP A 66 -14.21 -0.54 -16.27
C ASP A 66 -14.10 -0.39 -14.76
N ARG A 67 -14.69 -1.36 -14.06
CA ARG A 67 -14.74 -1.43 -12.61
C ARG A 67 -13.68 -2.41 -12.14
N ILE A 68 -12.58 -1.87 -11.65
CA ILE A 68 -11.39 -2.62 -11.29
C ILE A 68 -11.47 -2.94 -9.80
N ASP A 69 -11.52 -4.22 -9.44
CA ASP A 69 -11.62 -4.63 -8.04
C ASP A 69 -10.26 -4.46 -7.33
N LEU A 70 -10.24 -3.60 -6.32
CA LEU A 70 -9.05 -3.25 -5.56
C LEU A 70 -8.43 -4.47 -4.87
N GLU A 71 -9.24 -5.44 -4.44
CA GLU A 71 -8.77 -6.67 -3.81
C GLU A 71 -7.93 -7.53 -4.78
N ARG A 72 -8.23 -7.49 -6.08
CA ARG A 72 -7.41 -8.14 -7.12
C ARG A 72 -6.30 -7.24 -7.65
N TYR A 73 -6.42 -5.93 -7.47
CA TYR A 73 -5.54 -4.94 -8.07
C TYR A 73 -4.39 -4.51 -7.16
N TYR A 74 -4.56 -4.56 -5.83
CA TYR A 74 -3.52 -4.15 -4.89
C TYR A 74 -2.18 -4.89 -5.04
N PRO A 75 -2.09 -6.16 -5.50
CA PRO A 75 -0.79 -6.80 -5.70
C PRO A 75 0.06 -6.07 -6.73
N PHE A 76 -0.56 -5.56 -7.79
CA PHE A 76 0.14 -4.74 -8.78
C PHE A 76 0.63 -3.42 -8.16
N LEU A 77 -0.16 -2.80 -7.27
CA LEU A 77 0.28 -1.62 -6.53
C LEU A 77 1.46 -1.94 -5.60
N ALA A 78 1.47 -3.12 -4.98
CA ALA A 78 2.58 -3.60 -4.18
C ALA A 78 3.83 -3.87 -5.03
N CYS A 79 3.70 -4.45 -6.22
CA CYS A 79 4.82 -4.60 -7.15
C CYS A 79 5.42 -3.25 -7.56
N MET A 80 4.59 -2.23 -7.82
CA MET A 80 5.07 -0.86 -8.07
C MET A 80 5.81 -0.28 -6.86
N ALA A 81 5.30 -0.51 -5.65
CA ALA A 81 5.97 -0.12 -4.42
C ALA A 81 7.34 -0.79 -4.28
N ASP A 82 7.42 -2.10 -4.55
CA ASP A 82 8.65 -2.86 -4.41
C ASP A 82 9.68 -2.50 -5.49
N ALA A 83 9.23 -2.28 -6.72
CA ALA A 83 10.06 -1.80 -7.83
C ALA A 83 10.74 -0.45 -7.52
N PHE A 84 10.11 0.41 -6.72
CA PHE A 84 10.70 1.67 -6.27
C PHE A 84 12.02 1.44 -5.53
N HIS A 85 12.09 0.41 -4.68
CA HIS A 85 13.26 0.14 -3.86
C HIS A 85 14.49 -0.32 -4.66
N PHE A 86 14.27 -0.78 -5.90
CA PHE A 86 15.32 -1.15 -6.85
C PHE A 86 15.64 -0.05 -7.87
N ASN A 87 15.06 1.15 -7.72
CA ASN A 87 15.38 2.26 -8.60
C ASN A 87 16.86 2.66 -8.43
N MET A 88 17.60 2.73 -9.54
CA MET A 88 19.03 3.10 -9.54
C MET A 88 19.34 4.47 -8.94
N ASN A 89 18.33 5.35 -8.82
CA ASN A 89 18.49 6.68 -8.24
C ASN A 89 18.23 6.71 -6.73
N LYS A 90 17.73 5.62 -6.16
CA LYS A 90 17.61 5.48 -4.71
C LYS A 90 19.04 5.38 -4.16
N PRO A 91 19.45 6.26 -3.22
CA PRO A 91 20.76 6.13 -2.59
C PRO A 91 20.92 4.75 -1.95
N LEU A 92 22.09 4.14 -2.13
CA LEU A 92 22.43 2.89 -1.45
C LEU A 92 22.41 3.09 0.06
N HIS A 93 21.81 2.15 0.76
CA HIS A 93 21.80 2.16 2.22
C HIS A 93 23.23 1.91 2.73
N PRO A 94 23.75 2.64 3.76
CA PRO A 94 25.13 2.47 4.23
C PRO A 94 25.46 1.03 4.69
N ALA A 95 24.48 0.31 5.23
CA ALA A 95 24.64 -1.08 5.61
C ALA A 95 24.84 -2.04 4.42
N MET A 96 24.57 -1.61 3.18
CA MET A 96 24.88 -2.38 1.97
C MET A 96 26.31 -2.15 1.47
N THR A 97 27.04 -1.17 2.03
CA THR A 97 28.41 -0.85 1.61
C THR A 97 29.45 -1.26 2.65
N HIS A 98 29.04 -1.93 3.73
CA HIS A 98 29.91 -2.35 4.83
C HIS A 98 29.58 -3.78 5.26
N ALA A 99 30.58 -4.50 5.77
CA ALA A 99 30.35 -5.80 6.40
C ALA A 99 29.59 -5.64 7.73
N ILE A 100 28.68 -6.56 8.04
CA ILE A 100 28.00 -6.67 9.33
C ILE A 100 28.82 -7.60 10.20
N VAL A 101 29.42 -7.06 11.28
CA VAL A 101 30.41 -7.79 12.09
C VAL A 101 29.84 -8.46 13.33
N ASN A 102 28.61 -8.11 13.74
CA ASN A 102 27.90 -8.78 14.82
C ASN A 102 26.89 -9.81 14.31
N SER A 103 26.09 -10.41 15.20
CA SER A 103 25.15 -11.49 14.89
C SER A 103 23.68 -11.08 15.15
N PRO A 104 23.09 -10.19 14.34
CA PRO A 104 21.68 -9.79 14.45
C PRO A 104 20.73 -10.86 13.90
N ASN A 105 20.94 -12.13 14.28
CA ASN A 105 20.12 -13.24 13.86
C ASN A 105 18.72 -13.19 14.50
N PRO A 106 17.73 -13.92 13.95
CA PRO A 106 16.42 -14.07 14.59
C PRO A 106 16.56 -14.49 16.05
N GLY A 107 15.74 -13.90 16.92
CA GLY A 107 15.81 -14.14 18.38
C GLY A 107 16.84 -13.30 19.14
N SER A 108 17.71 -12.55 18.46
CA SER A 108 18.61 -11.60 19.14
C SER A 108 17.83 -10.56 19.96
N HIS A 109 18.34 -10.25 21.16
CA HIS A 109 17.73 -9.25 22.02
C HIS A 109 17.98 -7.84 21.48
N PRO A 110 16.96 -6.95 21.53
CA PRO A 110 17.14 -5.56 21.15
C PRO A 110 18.19 -4.87 22.03
N THR A 111 19.04 -4.07 21.41
CA THR A 111 20.04 -3.26 22.10
C THR A 111 19.42 -1.92 22.49
N GLY A 112 19.59 -1.53 23.76
CA GLY A 112 19.25 -0.17 24.22
C GLY A 112 20.16 0.87 23.57
N LEU A 113 19.57 1.95 23.09
CA LEU A 113 20.25 3.02 22.36
C LEU A 113 20.47 4.26 23.25
N PRO A 114 21.42 5.15 22.91
CA PRO A 114 21.75 6.32 23.74
C PRO A 114 20.58 7.28 24.01
N ASP A 115 19.58 7.28 23.11
CA ASP A 115 18.38 8.10 23.19
C ASP A 115 17.23 7.43 23.98
N GLY A 116 17.48 6.27 24.60
CA GLY A 116 16.51 5.51 25.39
C GLY A 116 15.60 4.58 24.58
N SER A 117 15.65 4.61 23.25
CA SER A 117 14.97 3.62 22.41
C SER A 117 15.72 2.29 22.40
N ALA A 118 15.15 1.26 21.77
CA ALA A 118 15.83 -0.01 21.55
C ALA A 118 15.50 -0.59 20.17
N ALA A 119 16.47 -1.28 19.57
CA ALA A 119 16.36 -1.87 18.24
C ALA A 119 17.34 -3.04 18.08
N ASN A 120 17.16 -3.86 17.05
CA ASN A 120 18.21 -4.79 16.61
C ASN A 120 19.36 -3.99 15.98
N LEU A 121 20.49 -3.95 16.69
CA LEU A 121 21.66 -3.18 16.27
C LEU A 121 22.50 -3.97 15.27
N LEU A 122 22.86 -3.34 14.16
CA LEU A 122 23.81 -3.82 13.18
C LEU A 122 25.12 -3.03 13.33
N LEU A 123 26.22 -3.73 13.60
CA LEU A 123 27.56 -3.13 13.64
C LEU A 123 28.17 -3.19 12.24
N LEU A 124 28.41 -2.02 11.64
CA LEU A 124 28.98 -1.87 10.31
C LEU A 124 30.51 -1.74 10.42
N GLY A 125 31.23 -2.77 9.94
CA GLY A 125 32.69 -2.85 9.93
C GLY A 125 33.30 -2.28 8.66
N ASP A 126 34.25 -3.00 8.07
CA ASP A 126 35.01 -2.53 6.90
C ASP A 126 34.11 -2.36 5.66
N PRO A 127 34.42 -1.38 4.79
CA PRO A 127 33.73 -1.23 3.51
C PRO A 127 33.86 -2.48 2.63
N ILE A 128 32.79 -2.81 1.92
CA ILE A 128 32.75 -3.92 0.95
C ILE A 128 32.34 -3.41 -0.43
N LEU A 129 32.59 -4.20 -1.47
CA LEU A 129 32.07 -3.88 -2.80
C LEU A 129 30.55 -4.09 -2.85
N PRO A 130 29.79 -3.28 -3.61
CA PRO A 130 28.34 -3.47 -3.76
C PRO A 130 27.95 -4.87 -4.25
N THR A 131 28.80 -5.51 -5.07
CA THR A 131 28.60 -6.89 -5.56
C THR A 131 28.76 -7.96 -4.48
N GLU A 132 29.32 -7.62 -3.33
CA GLU A 132 29.49 -8.53 -2.19
C GLU A 132 28.30 -8.46 -1.22
N THR A 133 27.39 -7.50 -1.39
CA THR A 133 26.16 -7.37 -0.61
C THR A 133 25.33 -8.65 -0.66
N GLY A 134 24.85 -9.14 0.48
CA GLY A 134 24.09 -10.39 0.56
C GLY A 134 24.93 -11.66 0.56
N THR A 135 26.26 -11.58 0.42
CA THR A 135 27.16 -12.74 0.47
C THR A 135 27.68 -13.02 1.88
N GLU A 136 28.42 -14.11 2.07
CA GLU A 136 29.11 -14.41 3.32
C GLU A 136 30.12 -13.35 3.74
N LYS A 137 30.70 -12.61 2.78
CA LYS A 137 31.57 -11.47 3.10
C LYS A 137 30.81 -10.30 3.71
N TRP A 138 29.59 -10.08 3.26
CA TRP A 138 28.74 -9.01 3.79
C TRP A 138 28.25 -9.32 5.20
N TRP A 139 27.83 -10.55 5.46
CA TRP A 139 27.40 -10.95 6.81
C TRP A 139 27.78 -12.42 7.11
N PRO A 140 29.01 -12.66 7.61
CA PRO A 140 29.54 -14.00 7.79
C PRO A 140 28.85 -14.78 8.92
N SER A 141 28.34 -14.08 9.94
CA SER A 141 27.73 -14.69 11.12
C SER A 141 26.22 -14.95 10.99
N ALA A 142 25.66 -14.78 9.80
CA ALA A 142 24.27 -15.13 9.51
C ALA A 142 24.06 -16.65 9.68
N MET A 143 23.01 -17.06 10.40
CA MET A 143 22.72 -18.48 10.65
C MET A 143 22.51 -19.28 9.37
N THR A 144 21.86 -18.69 8.38
CA THR A 144 21.57 -19.31 7.08
C THR A 144 21.61 -18.27 5.96
N PRO A 145 21.77 -18.70 4.68
CA PRO A 145 21.61 -17.81 3.53
C PRO A 145 20.23 -17.14 3.47
N ASN A 146 19.17 -17.81 3.94
CA ASN A 146 17.81 -17.26 3.94
C ASN A 146 17.67 -16.10 4.93
N VAL A 147 18.21 -16.25 6.16
CA VAL A 147 18.27 -15.16 7.15
C VAL A 147 19.02 -13.96 6.61
N ARG A 148 20.17 -14.20 5.97
CA ARG A 148 20.96 -13.16 5.32
C ARG A 148 20.16 -12.44 4.22
N GLY A 149 19.50 -13.20 3.36
CA GLY A 149 18.68 -12.67 2.27
C GLY A 149 17.50 -11.84 2.77
N LYS A 150 16.83 -12.28 3.83
CA LYS A 150 15.71 -11.55 4.47
C LYS A 150 16.20 -10.23 5.06
N LEU A 151 17.30 -10.23 5.80
CA LEU A 151 17.87 -8.99 6.35
C LEU A 151 18.24 -8.01 5.24
N LEU A 152 18.88 -8.47 4.17
CA LEU A 152 19.18 -7.63 3.00
C LEU A 152 17.90 -7.01 2.42
N ARG A 153 16.88 -7.84 2.21
CA ARG A 153 15.57 -7.43 1.72
C ARG A 153 14.89 -6.40 2.63
N ARG A 154 15.11 -6.43 3.95
CA ARG A 154 14.62 -5.41 4.89
C ARG A 154 15.35 -4.10 4.70
N ILE A 155 16.68 -4.13 4.69
CA ILE A 155 17.55 -2.95 4.51
C ILE A 155 17.28 -2.24 3.17
N VAL A 156 17.19 -3.00 2.08
CA VAL A 156 16.91 -2.46 0.73
C VAL A 156 15.59 -1.68 0.69
N ARG A 157 14.60 -2.06 1.53
CA ARG A 157 13.27 -1.46 1.56
C ARG A 157 13.13 -0.30 2.55
N GLU A 158 14.16 0.01 3.34
CA GLU A 158 14.09 1.14 4.27
C GLU A 158 14.06 2.48 3.54
N GLY A 159 13.38 3.45 4.17
CA GLY A 159 13.30 4.84 3.74
C GLY A 159 12.31 5.10 2.61
N TYR A 160 12.02 6.39 2.41
CA TYR A 160 11.23 6.91 1.29
C TYR A 160 9.78 6.41 1.20
N THR A 161 9.21 5.87 2.28
CA THR A 161 7.82 5.36 2.31
C THR A 161 6.79 6.38 1.81
N LEU A 162 6.93 7.65 2.20
CA LEU A 162 6.06 8.73 1.70
C LEU A 162 6.22 8.94 0.17
N ALA A 163 7.45 8.88 -0.35
CA ALA A 163 7.70 9.02 -1.77
C ALA A 163 7.10 7.85 -2.57
N VAL A 164 7.24 6.62 -2.06
CA VAL A 164 6.61 5.41 -2.63
C VAL A 164 5.09 5.60 -2.72
N ALA A 165 4.43 5.84 -1.58
CA ALA A 165 2.98 5.98 -1.52
C ALA A 165 2.46 7.14 -2.39
N THR A 166 3.15 8.28 -2.38
CA THR A 166 2.78 9.45 -3.19
C THR A 166 2.91 9.15 -4.68
N SER A 167 3.99 8.51 -5.12
CA SER A 167 4.20 8.18 -6.53
C SER A 167 3.14 7.21 -7.08
N ILE A 168 2.68 6.24 -6.28
CA ILE A 168 1.61 5.32 -6.67
C ILE A 168 0.27 6.05 -6.75
N CYS A 169 -0.05 6.89 -5.76
CA CYS A 169 -1.30 7.64 -5.75
C CYS A 169 -1.37 8.66 -6.90
N LEU A 170 -0.27 9.33 -7.21
CA LEU A 170 -0.18 10.25 -8.35
C LEU A 170 -0.38 9.51 -9.68
N ALA A 171 0.21 8.33 -9.83
CA ALA A 171 0.05 7.53 -11.03
C ALA A 171 -1.39 7.01 -11.19
N LEU A 172 -2.04 6.59 -10.09
CA LEU A 172 -3.48 6.27 -10.09
C LEU A 172 -4.33 7.49 -10.50
N LEU A 173 -4.03 8.67 -9.95
CA LEU A 173 -4.74 9.90 -10.29
C LEU A 173 -4.59 10.25 -11.77
N ALA A 174 -3.35 10.20 -12.28
CA ALA A 174 -3.00 10.52 -13.66
C ALA A 174 -3.60 9.52 -14.65
N GLU A 175 -3.52 8.22 -14.41
CA GLU A 175 -3.86 7.20 -15.42
C GLU A 175 -5.27 6.64 -15.28
N MET A 176 -5.84 6.57 -14.07
CA MET A 176 -7.23 6.13 -13.91
C MET A 176 -8.20 7.30 -13.92
N TYR A 177 -7.90 8.39 -13.22
CA TYR A 177 -8.90 9.43 -12.94
C TYR A 177 -8.86 10.62 -13.91
N THR A 178 -7.90 10.67 -14.85
CA THR A 178 -8.02 11.57 -16.02
C THR A 178 -8.76 10.93 -17.21
N THR A 179 -9.02 9.62 -17.17
CA THR A 179 -9.77 8.94 -18.23
C THR A 179 -11.26 9.27 -18.17
N THR A 180 -11.86 9.36 -19.35
CA THR A 180 -13.31 9.42 -19.53
C THR A 180 -13.73 8.52 -20.68
N PHE A 181 -15.03 8.27 -20.80
CA PHE A 181 -15.56 7.62 -21.98
C PHE A 181 -15.41 8.56 -23.18
N VAL A 182 -14.72 8.09 -24.23
CA VAL A 182 -14.64 8.72 -25.55
C VAL A 182 -15.27 7.75 -26.55
N SER A 183 -16.18 8.25 -27.36
CA SER A 183 -16.80 7.41 -28.40
C SER A 183 -15.78 7.10 -29.49
N ALA A 184 -15.98 6.00 -30.24
CA ALA A 184 -15.12 5.68 -31.38
C ALA A 184 -15.07 6.80 -32.43
N ALA A 185 -16.13 7.59 -32.56
CA ALA A 185 -16.17 8.73 -33.47
C ALA A 185 -15.33 9.93 -32.98
N ASP A 186 -15.16 10.06 -31.67
CA ASP A 186 -14.43 11.17 -31.04
C ASP A 186 -12.99 10.79 -30.65
N SER A 187 -12.66 9.49 -30.63
CA SER A 187 -11.32 9.01 -30.31
C SER A 187 -10.37 9.24 -31.49
N PRO A 188 -9.14 9.75 -31.25
CA PRO A 188 -8.12 9.87 -32.28
C PRO A 188 -7.78 8.55 -32.98
N HIS A 189 -8.02 7.43 -32.31
CA HIS A 189 -7.70 6.08 -32.81
C HIS A 189 -8.89 5.38 -33.45
N GLY A 190 -10.09 5.98 -33.44
CA GLY A 190 -11.30 5.34 -33.95
C GLY A 190 -11.83 4.22 -33.04
N GLU A 191 -11.35 4.11 -31.80
CA GLU A 191 -11.71 3.07 -30.85
C GLU A 191 -12.48 3.63 -29.66
N ILE A 192 -13.23 2.77 -28.96
CA ILE A 192 -13.92 3.19 -27.74
C ILE A 192 -12.90 3.27 -26.60
N GLU A 193 -12.68 4.48 -26.08
CA GLU A 193 -11.92 4.65 -24.86
C GLU A 193 -12.86 4.52 -23.65
N ARG A 194 -12.50 3.60 -22.75
CA ARG A 194 -13.28 3.30 -21.55
C ARG A 194 -12.70 4.04 -20.38
N ARG A 195 -13.57 4.45 -19.46
CA ARG A 195 -13.16 5.02 -18.19
C ARG A 195 -12.70 3.91 -17.25
N SER A 196 -11.66 4.10 -16.45
CA SER A 196 -11.20 3.11 -15.46
C SER A 196 -11.43 3.61 -14.04
N ARG A 197 -12.14 2.84 -13.20
CA ARG A 197 -12.41 3.21 -11.80
C ARG A 197 -12.19 2.05 -10.86
N LEU A 198 -11.51 2.32 -9.75
CA LEU A 198 -11.37 1.37 -8.67
C LEU A 198 -12.71 1.16 -7.96
N THR A 199 -12.95 -0.08 -7.58
CA THR A 199 -14.04 -0.51 -6.71
C THR A 199 -13.48 -1.42 -5.64
N TYR A 200 -14.10 -1.48 -4.47
CA TYR A 200 -13.85 -2.54 -3.52
C TYR A 200 -15.14 -3.34 -3.38
N LYS A 201 -15.10 -4.61 -3.78
CA LYS A 201 -16.29 -5.46 -3.93
C LYS A 201 -17.30 -4.74 -4.86
N SER A 202 -18.53 -4.52 -4.42
CA SER A 202 -19.55 -3.83 -5.23
C SER A 202 -19.54 -2.30 -5.08
N SER A 203 -18.70 -1.73 -4.20
CA SER A 203 -18.72 -0.32 -3.83
C SER A 203 -17.62 0.47 -4.57
N PRO A 204 -17.94 1.52 -5.33
CA PRO A 204 -16.94 2.39 -5.94
C PRO A 204 -16.02 3.05 -4.91
N ILE A 205 -14.73 3.18 -5.24
CA ILE A 205 -13.80 4.00 -4.48
C ILE A 205 -14.16 5.48 -4.73
N ALA A 206 -14.52 6.17 -3.66
CA ALA A 206 -14.90 7.57 -3.64
C ALA A 206 -13.72 8.50 -3.33
N ASP A 207 -12.71 7.99 -2.61
CA ASP A 207 -11.51 8.72 -2.27
C ASP A 207 -10.31 7.78 -2.07
N PHE A 208 -9.10 8.28 -2.31
CA PHE A 208 -7.86 7.63 -1.91
C PHE A 208 -6.78 8.69 -1.69
N GLY A 209 -5.78 8.33 -0.90
CA GLY A 209 -4.66 9.22 -0.62
C GLY A 209 -3.64 8.58 0.30
N VAL A 210 -2.86 9.43 0.95
CA VAL A 210 -1.75 8.99 1.81
C VAL A 210 -2.04 9.40 3.25
N VAL A 211 -1.78 8.48 4.17
CA VAL A 211 -1.84 8.70 5.61
C VAL A 211 -0.42 8.77 6.15
N ALA A 212 -0.19 9.71 7.06
CA ALA A 212 0.99 9.81 7.90
C ALA A 212 0.60 9.48 9.34
N GLY A 213 1.38 8.64 10.00
CA GLY A 213 1.10 8.21 11.36
C GLY A 213 2.25 7.42 11.95
N SER A 214 1.89 6.48 12.82
CA SER A 214 2.83 5.54 13.42
C SER A 214 2.31 4.11 13.33
N ALA A 215 3.23 3.14 13.38
CA ALA A 215 2.94 1.71 13.47
C ALA A 215 3.40 1.15 14.84
N ASP A 216 2.59 0.30 15.48
CA ASP A 216 2.99 -0.42 16.70
C ASP A 216 4.00 -1.51 16.34
N VAL A 217 5.28 -1.16 16.45
CA VAL A 217 6.41 -2.03 16.14
C VAL A 217 7.20 -2.31 17.41
N LYS A 218 7.50 -3.60 17.67
CA LYS A 218 8.30 -4.01 18.82
C LYS A 218 9.77 -3.79 18.55
N ASN A 219 10.56 -3.62 19.62
CA ASN A 219 11.96 -3.22 19.50
C ASN A 219 12.80 -4.27 18.75
N GLN A 220 12.46 -5.57 18.86
CA GLN A 220 13.12 -6.64 18.10
C GLN A 220 12.85 -6.60 16.59
N ASP A 221 11.86 -5.83 16.17
CA ASP A 221 11.50 -5.68 14.77
C ASP A 221 12.05 -4.38 14.18
N LYS A 222 12.66 -3.51 14.99
CA LYS A 222 13.33 -2.27 14.54
C LYS A 222 14.79 -2.55 14.20
N LEU A 223 15.34 -1.83 13.23
CA LEU A 223 16.76 -1.86 12.92
C LEU A 223 17.43 -0.55 13.35
N ALA A 224 18.67 -0.66 13.83
CA ALA A 224 19.56 0.46 14.05
C ALA A 224 20.97 0.10 13.58
N TYR A 225 21.77 1.11 13.27
CA TYR A 225 23.08 0.93 12.66
C TYR A 225 24.12 1.73 13.40
N PHE A 226 25.27 1.10 13.64
CA PHE A 226 26.44 1.75 14.22
C PHE A 226 27.65 1.50 13.34
N SER A 227 28.22 2.57 12.80
CA SER A 227 29.39 2.53 11.94
C SER A 227 30.67 2.59 12.78
N LEU A 228 31.50 1.54 12.67
CA LEU A 228 32.75 1.44 13.42
C LEU A 228 33.86 2.35 12.86
N SER A 229 33.75 2.72 11.57
CA SER A 229 34.79 3.51 10.89
C SER A 229 34.81 4.98 11.34
N ASP A 230 33.63 5.55 11.60
CA ASP A 230 33.44 6.95 11.99
C ASP A 230 32.72 7.11 13.34
N MET A 231 32.44 6.00 14.02
CA MET A 231 31.73 5.95 15.31
C MET A 231 30.35 6.62 15.27
N SER A 232 29.72 6.65 14.09
CA SER A 232 28.42 7.27 13.89
C SER A 232 27.28 6.27 14.14
N PHE A 233 26.15 6.81 14.60
CA PHE A 233 24.93 6.06 14.87
C PHE A 233 23.78 6.62 14.04
N PHE A 234 22.97 5.73 13.47
CA PHE A 234 21.70 6.12 12.85
C PHE A 234 20.64 5.02 12.99
N ARG A 235 19.38 5.44 12.99
CA ARG A 235 18.22 4.55 13.05
C ARG A 235 17.83 4.09 11.65
N GLY A 236 17.26 2.90 11.55
CA GLY A 236 16.58 2.45 10.33
C GLY A 236 15.25 3.15 10.13
N GLN A 237 14.31 2.48 9.46
CA GLN A 237 12.97 3.04 9.26
C GLN A 237 12.32 3.38 10.61
N ASP A 238 11.80 4.60 10.73
CA ASP A 238 11.15 5.05 11.96
C ASP A 238 9.65 4.65 11.95
N PRO A 239 9.20 3.80 12.88
CA PRO A 239 7.79 3.43 12.96
C PRO A 239 6.90 4.60 13.39
N ASP A 240 7.44 5.68 13.97
CA ASP A 240 6.68 6.88 14.36
C ASP A 240 6.52 7.89 13.21
N ASP A 241 7.28 7.72 12.11
CA ASP A 241 7.15 8.43 10.84
C ASP A 241 6.80 7.48 9.70
N HIS A 242 5.64 6.83 9.83
CA HIS A 242 5.18 5.79 8.92
C HIS A 242 4.07 6.29 7.98
N TYR A 243 3.99 5.71 6.78
CA TYR A 243 3.07 6.13 5.74
C TYR A 243 2.41 4.94 5.03
N TRP A 244 1.12 5.04 4.77
CA TRP A 244 0.36 4.02 4.03
C TRP A 244 -0.69 4.67 3.12
N ILE A 245 -1.21 3.90 2.17
CA ILE A 245 -2.26 4.33 1.26
C ILE A 245 -3.62 3.95 1.87
N TYR A 246 -4.56 4.90 1.85
CA TYR A 246 -5.96 4.60 2.19
C TYR A 246 -6.85 4.68 0.95
N PHE A 247 -7.91 3.89 0.96
CA PHE A 247 -9.02 3.96 0.02
C PHE A 247 -10.31 4.04 0.82
N THR A 248 -11.23 4.90 0.40
CA THR A 248 -12.56 5.03 0.99
C THR A 248 -13.61 4.74 -0.09
N THR A 249 -14.50 3.80 0.17
CA THR A 249 -15.63 3.55 -0.73
C THR A 249 -16.70 4.63 -0.53
N ILE A 250 -17.59 4.79 -1.51
CA ILE A 250 -18.73 5.73 -1.41
C ILE A 250 -19.69 5.44 -0.24
N ARG A 251 -19.56 4.26 0.39
CA ARG A 251 -20.32 3.86 1.59
C ARG A 251 -19.56 4.13 2.89
N GLY A 252 -18.40 4.80 2.83
CA GLY A 252 -17.57 5.10 4.00
C GLY A 252 -16.78 3.90 4.53
N GLU A 253 -16.63 2.84 3.74
CA GLU A 253 -15.75 1.74 4.09
C GLU A 253 -14.30 2.09 3.77
N GLU A 254 -13.41 1.88 4.73
CA GLU A 254 -11.99 2.15 4.61
C GLU A 254 -11.20 0.87 4.38
N ILE A 255 -10.25 0.95 3.45
CA ILE A 255 -9.29 -0.10 3.11
C ILE A 255 -7.90 0.53 3.16
N LEU A 256 -6.93 -0.15 3.78
CA LEU A 256 -5.55 0.31 3.83
C LEU A 256 -4.64 -0.62 3.04
N LEU A 257 -3.65 -0.03 2.37
CA LEU A 257 -2.54 -0.75 1.75
C LEU A 257 -1.24 -0.17 2.29
N ASP A 258 -0.48 -1.03 2.97
CA ASP A 258 0.84 -0.70 3.49
C ASP A 258 1.90 -1.62 2.87
N CYS A 259 2.89 -1.04 2.20
CA CYS A 259 3.96 -1.77 1.53
C CYS A 259 5.30 -1.69 2.26
N ALA A 260 5.35 -1.07 3.45
CA ALA A 260 6.59 -0.79 4.17
C ALA A 260 6.73 -1.57 5.49
N MET A 261 5.68 -2.25 5.95
CA MET A 261 5.72 -3.06 7.18
C MET A 261 6.75 -4.21 7.15
N PHE A 262 7.22 -4.64 5.98
CA PHE A 262 8.29 -5.62 5.86
C PHE A 262 9.61 -5.16 6.50
N THR A 263 9.89 -3.85 6.48
CA THR A 263 11.08 -3.29 7.17
C THR A 263 11.03 -3.57 8.67
N PHE A 264 9.83 -3.70 9.23
CA PHE A 264 9.52 -4.04 10.61
C PHE A 264 9.19 -5.53 10.79
N ASN A 265 9.78 -6.41 9.98
CA ASN A 265 9.63 -7.86 10.06
C ASN A 265 8.17 -8.38 9.95
N MET A 266 7.23 -7.55 9.50
CA MET A 266 5.87 -7.99 9.19
C MET A 266 5.84 -8.53 7.76
N CYS A 267 6.17 -9.79 7.63
CA CYS A 267 6.56 -10.41 6.37
C CYS A 267 5.39 -10.96 5.54
N ILE A 268 4.28 -10.21 5.44
CA ILE A 268 3.18 -10.57 4.55
C ILE A 268 3.55 -10.16 3.13
N MET A 269 3.67 -11.15 2.28
CA MET A 269 4.10 -11.04 0.89
C MET A 269 2.95 -11.45 -0.03
N VAL A 270 2.87 -10.83 -1.19
CA VAL A 270 2.02 -11.29 -2.29
C VAL A 270 2.90 -11.80 -3.44
N ASN A 271 2.57 -12.97 -4.00
CA ASN A 271 3.28 -13.44 -5.19
C ASN A 271 3.04 -12.46 -6.34
N ALA A 272 4.11 -11.91 -6.88
CA ALA A 272 4.05 -10.84 -7.86
C ALA A 272 3.90 -11.35 -9.29
N GLY A 273 4.32 -12.59 -9.59
CA GLY A 273 4.42 -13.13 -10.96
C GLY A 273 3.20 -12.88 -11.86
N PRO A 274 1.98 -13.25 -11.44
CA PRO A 274 0.77 -13.03 -12.25
C PRO A 274 0.41 -11.56 -12.50
N TYR A 275 0.93 -10.64 -11.69
CA TYR A 275 0.53 -9.23 -11.66
C TYR A 275 1.52 -8.30 -12.37
N LEU A 276 2.72 -8.79 -12.71
CA LEU A 276 3.74 -7.97 -13.35
C LEU A 276 3.37 -7.62 -14.80
N CYS A 277 3.77 -6.42 -15.21
CA CYS A 277 3.83 -6.00 -16.61
C CYS A 277 5.29 -5.83 -17.03
N ASN A 278 5.57 -5.90 -18.34
CA ASN A 278 6.93 -5.88 -18.90
C ASN A 278 7.80 -4.67 -18.49
N ASP A 279 7.18 -3.58 -18.01
CA ASP A 279 7.87 -2.35 -17.63
C ASP A 279 8.32 -2.30 -16.16
N LEU A 280 7.88 -3.25 -15.33
CA LEU A 280 8.36 -3.37 -13.95
C LEU A 280 9.52 -4.38 -13.90
N PRO A 281 10.50 -4.17 -13.01
CA PRO A 281 11.52 -5.17 -12.76
C PRO A 281 10.87 -6.48 -12.32
N TYR A 282 11.52 -7.59 -12.62
CA TYR A 282 11.09 -8.90 -12.15
C TYR A 282 11.14 -8.94 -10.61
N ILE A 283 10.00 -9.27 -10.00
CA ILE A 283 9.81 -9.38 -8.56
C ILE A 283 9.09 -10.71 -8.32
N ASP A 284 9.64 -11.60 -7.50
CA ASP A 284 8.99 -12.86 -7.16
C ASP A 284 7.79 -12.63 -6.23
N ALA A 285 8.00 -11.81 -5.20
CA ALA A 285 6.98 -11.45 -4.23
C ALA A 285 7.19 -10.02 -3.73
N ALA A 286 6.11 -9.29 -3.53
CA ALA A 286 6.11 -7.91 -3.05
C ALA A 286 5.50 -7.83 -1.64
N PRO A 287 6.06 -7.02 -0.73
CA PRO A 287 5.42 -6.79 0.55
C PRO A 287 4.10 -6.05 0.42
N ALA A 288 3.06 -6.55 1.09
CA ALA A 288 1.76 -5.91 1.10
C ALA A 288 0.93 -6.31 2.32
N PHE A 289 0.71 -5.38 3.24
CA PHE A 289 -0.33 -5.50 4.24
C PHE A 289 -1.60 -4.81 3.76
N PHE A 290 -2.50 -5.61 3.19
CA PHE A 290 -3.80 -5.14 2.71
C PHE A 290 -4.86 -5.31 3.81
N ARG A 291 -5.10 -4.24 4.58
CA ARG A 291 -6.07 -4.24 5.67
C ARG A 291 -7.47 -3.97 5.14
N GLU A 292 -8.18 -5.05 4.84
CA GLU A 292 -9.57 -5.00 4.40
C GLU A 292 -10.55 -5.32 5.54
N ARG A 293 -11.87 -5.36 5.24
CA ARG A 293 -12.93 -5.45 6.25
C ARG A 293 -12.73 -6.58 7.25
N VAL A 294 -12.32 -7.76 6.79
CA VAL A 294 -12.15 -8.93 7.66
C VAL A 294 -10.99 -8.67 8.61
N ILE A 295 -9.81 -8.34 8.08
CA ILE A 295 -8.63 -8.06 8.91
C ILE A 295 -8.90 -6.90 9.86
N GLY A 296 -9.54 -5.82 9.41
CA GLY A 296 -9.89 -4.67 10.27
C GLY A 296 -10.79 -5.01 11.45
N ARG A 297 -11.66 -6.02 11.32
CA ARG A 297 -12.55 -6.48 12.41
C ARG A 297 -11.90 -7.45 13.38
N HIS A 298 -10.89 -8.20 12.93
CA HIS A 298 -10.33 -9.33 13.68
C HIS A 298 -8.93 -9.06 14.22
N ALA A 299 -8.10 -8.31 13.51
CA ALA A 299 -6.76 -7.93 13.95
C ALA A 299 -6.79 -6.77 14.97
N PRO A 300 -5.76 -6.64 15.82
CA PRO A 300 -5.50 -5.41 16.58
C PRO A 300 -5.18 -4.25 15.63
N ASP A 301 -5.44 -3.03 16.08
CA ASP A 301 -5.02 -1.84 15.35
C ASP A 301 -3.49 -1.71 15.44
N LEU A 302 -2.83 -1.84 14.29
CA LEU A 302 -1.38 -1.67 14.16
C LEU A 302 -0.98 -0.21 13.96
N TYR A 303 -1.93 0.67 13.62
CA TYR A 303 -1.64 2.03 13.18
C TYR A 303 -2.27 3.06 14.08
N THR A 304 -1.54 4.13 14.36
CA THR A 304 -2.09 5.37 14.90
C THR A 304 -1.96 6.46 13.86
N GLU A 305 -3.09 6.87 13.31
CA GLU A 305 -3.14 7.95 12.33
C GLU A 305 -2.87 9.31 12.99
N ARG A 306 -1.99 10.10 12.38
CA ARG A 306 -1.70 11.48 12.78
C ARG A 306 -2.29 12.49 11.81
N ARG A 307 -2.20 12.21 10.51
CA ARG A 307 -2.70 13.08 9.43
C ARG A 307 -3.01 12.24 8.21
N ARG A 308 -4.09 12.56 7.51
CA ARG A 308 -4.36 12.02 6.17
C ARG A 308 -4.61 13.15 5.18
N MET A 309 -4.27 12.91 3.92
CA MET A 309 -4.59 13.81 2.84
C MET A 309 -5.06 13.02 1.62
N SER A 310 -6.22 13.39 1.09
CA SER A 310 -6.70 12.87 -0.19
C SER A 310 -5.76 13.28 -1.31
N VAL A 311 -5.43 12.33 -2.18
CA VAL A 311 -4.78 12.62 -3.46
C VAL A 311 -5.83 12.88 -4.53
N LEU A 312 -6.91 12.10 -4.53
CA LEU A 312 -7.97 12.21 -5.54
C LEU A 312 -8.71 13.57 -5.51
N ARG A 313 -8.90 14.15 -4.34
CA ARG A 313 -9.69 15.38 -4.13
C ARG A 313 -8.81 16.60 -3.83
N ASN A 314 -7.50 16.49 -4.06
CA ASN A 314 -6.59 17.61 -3.86
C ASN A 314 -6.46 18.43 -5.16
N ASP A 315 -6.94 19.68 -5.13
CA ASP A 315 -6.94 20.55 -6.30
C ASP A 315 -5.53 20.88 -6.81
N ASP A 316 -4.52 20.93 -5.94
CA ASP A 316 -3.14 21.14 -6.34
C ASP A 316 -2.59 19.93 -7.10
N LEU A 317 -2.85 18.72 -6.61
CA LEU A 317 -2.44 17.50 -7.30
C LEU A 317 -3.23 17.27 -8.60
N ASN A 318 -4.51 17.63 -8.64
CA ASN A 318 -5.30 17.63 -9.87
C ASN A 318 -4.67 18.54 -10.94
N ARG A 319 -4.15 19.70 -10.56
CA ARG A 319 -3.40 20.59 -11.45
C ARG A 319 -2.03 20.01 -11.80
N ALA A 320 -1.36 19.36 -10.85
CA ALA A 320 -0.05 18.76 -11.08
C ALA A 320 -0.07 17.65 -12.13
N VAL A 321 -1.13 16.83 -12.18
CA VAL A 321 -1.28 15.74 -13.16
C VAL A 321 -1.97 16.17 -14.47
N ALA A 322 -2.38 17.43 -14.58
CA ALA A 322 -3.11 17.92 -15.75
C ALA A 322 -2.26 17.94 -17.03
N TYR A 323 -0.94 17.87 -16.91
CA TYR A 323 -0.01 17.76 -18.03
C TYR A 323 0.49 16.31 -18.19
N PRO A 324 1.00 15.94 -19.38
CA PRO A 324 1.64 14.64 -19.60
C PRO A 324 2.81 14.37 -18.65
N LEU A 325 3.32 13.14 -18.64
CA LEU A 325 4.28 12.63 -17.64
C LEU A 325 5.52 13.50 -17.39
N ASP A 326 6.06 14.15 -18.43
CA ASP A 326 7.22 15.03 -18.29
C ASP A 326 6.89 16.40 -17.67
N GLY A 327 5.59 16.70 -17.51
CA GLY A 327 5.05 17.97 -17.02
C GLY A 327 4.54 17.96 -15.58
N LEU A 328 4.83 16.92 -14.79
CA LEU A 328 4.41 16.85 -13.38
C LEU A 328 4.94 18.06 -12.59
N ASP A 329 4.02 18.87 -12.05
CA ASP A 329 4.37 20.04 -11.24
C ASP A 329 4.91 19.61 -9.86
N MET A 330 6.23 19.44 -9.79
CA MET A 330 6.90 19.01 -8.57
C MET A 330 6.85 20.04 -7.44
N ALA A 331 6.53 21.31 -7.71
CA ALA A 331 6.34 22.29 -6.64
C ALA A 331 5.06 21.99 -5.87
N LEU A 332 3.96 21.68 -6.58
CA LEU A 332 2.69 21.29 -5.97
C LEU A 332 2.80 19.94 -5.25
N VAL A 333 3.47 18.96 -5.87
CA VAL A 333 3.75 17.66 -5.24
C VAL A 333 4.60 17.81 -3.98
N GLY A 334 5.66 18.62 -4.05
CA GLY A 334 6.51 18.91 -2.90
C GLY A 334 5.78 19.63 -1.77
N PHE A 335 4.86 20.54 -2.10
CA PHE A 335 4.00 21.21 -1.11
C PHE A 335 3.05 20.21 -0.43
N PHE A 336 2.43 19.31 -1.20
CA PHE A 336 1.60 18.24 -0.67
C PHE A 336 2.39 17.35 0.31
N MET A 337 3.54 16.84 -0.10
CA MET A 337 4.37 15.96 0.73
C MET A 337 4.90 16.67 1.97
N LYS A 338 5.36 17.92 1.86
CA LYS A 338 5.77 18.76 2.99
C LYS A 338 4.62 18.93 3.99
N THR A 339 3.42 19.21 3.48
CA THR A 339 2.22 19.39 4.31
C THR A 339 1.85 18.08 4.99
N LEU A 340 1.93 16.93 4.32
CA LEU A 340 1.61 15.65 4.93
C LEU A 340 2.63 15.25 6.00
N ALA A 341 3.92 15.33 5.68
CA ALA A 341 5.01 14.92 6.57
C ALA A 341 5.26 15.88 7.74
N GLY A 342 4.91 17.16 7.58
CA GLY A 342 5.27 18.20 8.57
C GLY A 342 6.76 18.56 8.58
N ARG A 343 7.53 18.16 7.57
CA ARG A 343 8.95 18.48 7.39
C ARG A 343 9.25 18.89 5.95
N THR A 344 10.40 19.53 5.72
CA THR A 344 10.88 19.82 4.36
C THR A 344 11.23 18.54 3.62
N MET A 345 10.87 18.46 2.34
CA MET A 345 11.24 17.35 1.48
C MET A 345 12.65 17.55 0.95
N SER A 346 13.47 16.51 1.03
CA SER A 346 14.79 16.50 0.39
C SER A 346 14.64 16.51 -1.13
N ARG A 347 15.67 17.02 -1.83
CA ARG A 347 15.72 16.97 -3.30
C ARG A 347 15.63 15.52 -3.80
N THR A 348 16.30 14.59 -3.12
CA THR A 348 16.28 13.16 -3.43
C THR A 348 14.88 12.57 -3.34
N GLU A 349 14.10 12.88 -2.30
CA GLU A 349 12.72 12.41 -2.18
C GLU A 349 11.86 12.86 -3.37
N LEU A 350 11.95 14.15 -3.74
CA LEU A 350 11.17 14.69 -4.86
C LEU A 350 11.62 14.12 -6.20
N ASP A 351 12.93 13.96 -6.41
CA ASP A 351 13.48 13.37 -7.64
C ASP A 351 13.06 11.90 -7.78
N LEU A 352 13.00 11.15 -6.67
CA LEU A 352 12.49 9.77 -6.66
C LEU A 352 10.99 9.72 -6.97
N VAL A 353 10.17 10.60 -6.37
CA VAL A 353 8.74 10.67 -6.70
C VAL A 353 8.53 10.92 -8.18
N ARG A 354 9.24 11.89 -8.78
CA ARG A 354 9.14 12.17 -10.22
C ARG A 354 9.46 10.93 -11.06
N LYS A 355 10.62 10.30 -10.80
CA LYS A 355 11.10 9.17 -11.60
C LYS A 355 10.20 7.94 -11.46
N CYS A 356 9.83 7.60 -10.23
CA CYS A 356 8.98 6.45 -9.96
C CYS A 356 7.53 6.69 -10.41
N ASN A 357 7.02 7.93 -10.34
CA ASN A 357 5.72 8.25 -10.92
C ASN A 357 5.69 7.97 -12.43
N ASN A 358 6.75 8.35 -13.17
CA ASN A 358 6.81 8.09 -14.61
C ASN A 358 6.77 6.59 -14.93
N VAL A 359 7.53 5.77 -14.17
CA VAL A 359 7.51 4.30 -14.31
C VAL A 359 6.14 3.73 -13.95
N ASN A 360 5.56 4.17 -12.83
CA ASN A 360 4.24 3.71 -12.37
C ASN A 360 3.14 4.08 -13.36
N CYS A 361 3.19 5.28 -13.95
CA CYS A 361 2.26 5.70 -14.99
C CYS A 361 2.39 4.87 -16.26
N ALA A 362 3.61 4.58 -16.73
CA ALA A 362 3.81 3.71 -17.89
C ALA A 362 3.26 2.30 -17.63
N ALA A 363 3.59 1.73 -16.46
CA ALA A 363 3.09 0.43 -16.04
C ALA A 363 1.55 0.39 -15.94
N LEU A 364 0.93 1.42 -15.34
CA LEU A 364 -0.52 1.56 -15.24
C LEU A 364 -1.18 1.72 -16.62
N ALA A 365 -0.63 2.56 -17.49
CA ALA A 365 -1.16 2.79 -18.83
C ALA A 365 -1.22 1.48 -19.64
N ILE A 366 -0.12 0.72 -19.67
CA ILE A 366 -0.07 -0.59 -20.34
C ILE A 366 -1.05 -1.58 -19.69
N ASN A 367 -1.12 -1.60 -18.36
CA ASN A 367 -2.02 -2.49 -17.64
C ASN A 367 -3.50 -2.21 -17.97
N LEU A 368 -3.87 -0.92 -18.04
CA LEU A 368 -5.21 -0.46 -18.37
C LEU A 368 -5.56 -0.73 -19.84
N GLU A 369 -4.65 -0.41 -20.76
CA GLU A 369 -4.81 -0.65 -22.20
C GLU A 369 -5.05 -2.15 -22.48
N ARG A 370 -4.21 -3.02 -21.92
CA ARG A 370 -4.30 -4.48 -22.09
C ARG A 370 -5.40 -5.12 -21.24
N ARG A 371 -5.98 -4.35 -20.31
CA ARG A 371 -6.93 -4.84 -19.30
C ARG A 371 -6.41 -6.10 -18.59
N ALA A 372 -5.12 -6.17 -18.32
CA ALA A 372 -4.46 -7.37 -17.81
C ALA A 372 -5.08 -7.85 -16.48
N TRP A 373 -5.56 -6.89 -15.68
CA TRP A 373 -6.28 -7.11 -14.43
C TRP A 373 -7.54 -7.96 -14.52
N ALA A 374 -8.15 -8.07 -15.71
CA ALA A 374 -9.35 -8.89 -15.89
C ALA A 374 -9.09 -10.39 -15.69
N ASN A 375 -7.84 -10.82 -15.89
CA ASN A 375 -7.43 -12.23 -15.85
C ASN A 375 -6.56 -12.57 -14.63
N TRP A 376 -6.35 -11.63 -13.72
CA TRP A 376 -5.54 -11.89 -12.53
C TRP A 376 -6.24 -12.86 -11.58
N PRO A 377 -5.47 -13.80 -10.97
CA PRO A 377 -6.00 -14.70 -9.98
C PRO A 377 -6.32 -13.96 -8.68
N GLU A 378 -6.86 -14.68 -7.71
CA GLU A 378 -6.87 -14.20 -6.33
C GLU A 378 -5.43 -14.05 -5.82
N PRO A 379 -5.09 -12.99 -5.06
CA PRO A 379 -3.74 -12.77 -4.53
C PRO A 379 -3.28 -13.93 -3.66
N PRO A 380 -2.29 -14.73 -4.09
CA PRO A 380 -1.71 -15.73 -3.20
C PRO A 380 -0.84 -15.00 -2.18
N LEU A 381 -1.27 -15.05 -0.92
CA LEU A 381 -0.54 -14.48 0.20
C LEU A 381 0.46 -15.50 0.74
N GLY A 382 1.65 -15.03 1.06
CA GLY A 382 2.71 -15.80 1.73
C GLY A 382 3.23 -15.04 2.95
N ILE A 383 3.78 -15.80 3.90
CA ILE A 383 4.53 -15.22 5.03
C ILE A 383 5.99 -15.60 4.84
N GLU A 384 6.87 -14.62 4.70
CA GLU A 384 8.32 -14.82 4.66
C GLU A 384 8.88 -14.88 6.09
N GLY A 385 8.63 -16.00 6.78
CA GLY A 385 9.09 -16.24 8.15
C GLY A 385 10.59 -16.50 8.25
N ASP A 386 11.16 -16.27 9.44
CA ASP A 386 12.52 -16.70 9.72
C ASP A 386 12.61 -18.24 9.87
N PRO A 387 13.74 -18.89 9.54
CA PRO A 387 13.85 -20.36 9.58
C PRO A 387 13.53 -21.00 10.93
N GLU A 388 13.67 -20.26 12.03
CA GLU A 388 13.34 -20.73 13.38
C GLU A 388 11.94 -20.33 13.85
N GLU A 389 11.27 -19.41 13.14
CA GLU A 389 9.85 -19.14 13.35
C GLU A 389 9.08 -20.35 12.84
N ARG A 390 8.80 -21.29 13.74
CA ARG A 390 7.94 -22.43 13.45
C ARG A 390 6.66 -21.87 12.83
N VAL A 391 6.41 -22.22 11.57
CA VAL A 391 5.11 -21.98 10.92
C VAL A 391 4.09 -22.65 11.84
N CYS A 392 3.24 -21.86 12.49
CA CYS A 392 2.14 -22.43 13.25
C CYS A 392 1.36 -23.33 12.30
N ASP A 393 1.12 -24.57 12.71
CA ASP A 393 0.25 -25.51 12.01
C ASP A 393 -1.02 -24.75 11.56
N PRO A 394 -1.33 -24.70 10.25
CA PRO A 394 -2.48 -23.96 9.72
C PRO A 394 -3.78 -24.29 10.47
N GLU A 395 -3.99 -25.55 10.84
CA GLU A 395 -5.18 -25.96 11.59
C GLU A 395 -5.19 -25.35 13.00
N ALA A 396 -4.03 -25.26 13.65
CA ALA A 396 -3.90 -24.62 14.96
C ALA A 396 -4.10 -23.10 14.89
N SER A 397 -3.67 -22.46 13.79
CA SER A 397 -3.90 -21.03 13.53
C SER A 397 -5.39 -20.73 13.36
N ASP A 398 -6.10 -21.55 12.57
CA ASP A 398 -7.54 -21.39 12.35
C ASP A 398 -8.34 -21.60 13.65
N ALA A 399 -8.00 -22.63 14.44
CA ALA A 399 -8.63 -22.88 15.73
C ALA A 399 -8.43 -21.71 16.72
N TRP A 400 -7.23 -21.13 16.75
CA TRP A 400 -6.95 -19.93 17.54
C TRP A 400 -7.72 -18.71 17.05
N PHE A 401 -7.83 -18.51 15.74
CA PHE A 401 -8.58 -17.41 15.15
C PHE A 401 -10.09 -17.50 15.48
N GLU A 402 -10.67 -18.69 15.42
CA GLU A 402 -12.04 -18.91 15.87
C GLU A 402 -12.22 -18.64 17.37
N TYR A 403 -11.26 -19.09 18.18
CA TYR A 403 -11.28 -18.91 19.63
C TYR A 403 -11.21 -17.41 20.02
N THR A 404 -10.28 -16.66 19.44
CA THR A 404 -10.13 -15.22 19.66
C THR A 404 -11.35 -14.44 19.18
N THR A 405 -11.96 -14.84 18.05
CA THR A 405 -13.19 -14.24 17.55
C THR A 405 -14.36 -14.42 18.53
N LYS A 406 -14.49 -15.61 19.14
CA LYS A 406 -15.49 -15.88 20.20
C LYS A 406 -15.24 -15.00 21.43
N TRP A 407 -14.00 -14.85 21.86
CA TRP A 407 -13.64 -14.03 23.02
C TRP A 407 -13.83 -12.53 22.79
N ARG A 408 -13.44 -12.00 21.63
CA ARG A 408 -13.68 -10.60 21.27
C ARG A 408 -15.17 -10.28 21.24
N SER A 409 -16.00 -11.22 20.79
CA SER A 409 -17.46 -11.11 20.86
C SER A 409 -17.97 -11.04 22.31
N LYS A 410 -17.40 -11.81 23.24
CA LYS A 410 -17.71 -11.71 24.68
C LYS A 410 -17.27 -10.38 25.28
N ASN A 411 -16.05 -9.94 25.00
CA ASN A 411 -15.52 -8.66 25.50
C ASN A 411 -16.38 -7.48 25.01
N LYS A 412 -16.76 -7.46 23.72
CA LYS A 412 -17.67 -6.45 23.18
C LYS A 412 -19.05 -6.45 23.84
N LYS A 413 -19.50 -7.58 24.37
CA LYS A 413 -20.76 -7.71 25.13
C LYS A 413 -20.59 -7.37 26.62
N GLY A 414 -19.38 -7.00 27.06
CA GLY A 414 -19.07 -6.76 28.46
C GLY A 414 -19.08 -8.02 29.34
N THR A 415 -19.10 -9.21 28.74
CA THR A 415 -19.14 -10.49 29.48
C THR A 415 -17.76 -11.10 29.73
N ALA A 416 -16.70 -10.39 29.32
CA ALA A 416 -15.30 -10.77 29.52
C ALA A 416 -14.45 -9.50 29.64
N ASP A 417 -13.59 -9.45 30.65
CA ASP A 417 -12.56 -8.41 30.82
C ASP A 417 -11.23 -8.80 30.13
N LYS A 418 -10.19 -7.98 30.29
CA LYS A 418 -8.86 -8.28 29.73
C LYS A 418 -8.17 -9.45 30.44
N ASP A 419 -8.36 -9.59 31.75
CA ASP A 419 -7.66 -10.60 32.56
C ASP A 419 -8.18 -12.00 32.25
N SER A 420 -9.48 -12.14 32.00
CA SER A 420 -10.10 -13.37 31.54
C SER A 420 -9.58 -13.84 30.17
N LEU A 421 -9.11 -12.93 29.31
CA LEU A 421 -8.51 -13.29 28.02
C LEU A 421 -7.14 -13.96 28.18
N VAL A 422 -6.37 -13.55 29.19
CA VAL A 422 -5.08 -14.18 29.52
C VAL A 422 -5.28 -15.58 30.08
N VAL A 423 -6.27 -15.75 30.96
CA VAL A 423 -6.64 -17.08 31.50
C VAL A 423 -7.12 -17.99 30.38
N ALA A 424 -8.00 -17.49 29.52
CA ALA A 424 -8.51 -18.18 28.34
C ALA A 424 -7.41 -18.66 27.40
N PHE A 425 -6.40 -17.83 27.14
CA PHE A 425 -5.25 -18.21 26.33
C PHE A 425 -4.46 -19.36 26.96
N ARG A 426 -4.21 -19.31 28.27
CA ARG A 426 -3.54 -20.40 29.00
C ARG A 426 -4.34 -21.70 28.95
N GLU A 427 -5.66 -21.63 29.07
CA GLU A 427 -6.55 -22.80 28.94
C GLU A 427 -6.51 -23.39 27.53
N PHE A 428 -6.49 -22.55 26.49
CA PHE A 428 -6.37 -23.00 25.10
C PHE A 428 -5.03 -23.70 24.85
N GLU A 429 -3.91 -23.13 25.30
CA GLU A 429 -2.59 -23.76 25.19
C GLU A 429 -2.52 -25.09 25.94
N ALA A 430 -3.12 -25.18 27.14
CA ALA A 430 -3.19 -26.42 27.90
C ALA A 430 -4.01 -27.51 27.17
N GLN A 431 -5.16 -27.14 26.58
CA GLN A 431 -5.98 -28.06 25.78
C GLN A 431 -5.25 -28.51 24.50
N ARG A 432 -4.46 -27.62 23.89
CA ARG A 432 -3.66 -27.94 22.71
C ARG A 432 -2.55 -28.93 23.05
N ALA A 433 -1.83 -28.70 24.15
CA ALA A 433 -0.81 -29.63 24.63
C ALA A 433 -1.38 -31.04 24.84
N GLN A 434 -2.56 -31.16 25.45
CA GLN A 434 -3.24 -32.45 25.67
C GLN A 434 -3.69 -33.18 24.39
N ARG A 435 -3.81 -32.49 23.24
CA ARG A 435 -4.20 -33.12 21.96
C ARG A 435 -3.02 -33.62 21.14
N ASN A 436 -1.82 -33.14 21.46
CA ASN A 436 -0.58 -33.48 20.76
C ASN A 436 0.20 -34.60 21.45
N ASP A 437 -0.21 -34.99 22.66
CA ASP A 437 0.19 -36.21 23.38
C ASP A 437 -0.82 -37.33 23.08
#